data_AF-A0A4Q5LJ62-F1
#
_entry.id   AF-A0A4Q5LJ62-F1
#
_cell.length_a   1.000
_cell.length_b   1.000
_cell.length_c   1.000
_cell.angle_alpha   90.00
_cell.angle_beta   90.00
_cell.angle_gamma   90.00
#
_symmetry.space_group_name_H-M   'P 1'
#
loop_
_entity.id
_entity.type
_entity.pdbx_description
1 polymer ?
#
loop_
_entity_poly.entity_id
_entity_poly.type
_entity_poly.pdbx_seq_one_letter_code
_entity_poly.pdbx_strand_id
1 'polypeptide(L)'
;MELTQPNIFHIHIDAKKMPQLFDEFAIKELGFYDTDFNGHPEGYQHFEPIRHLTLKVKTKEDFSEIWDKLELKTNEHPDFVGYLEGEFIPKDEYIPYKEFTDHPVPFKIERRVLSGSEKEAFRQTEFHLTMEKSQSSPVLMKRLLDSGLYGAYIPKKDGEFLVLTMQGFIKDIVPLYEILKSYILKTGGAYRCTIKEERAIKFKMYGIASVDLPEIAGNIQYLVQA
;
A
#
# COMPACT_ATOMS: atom_id res chain seq x y z
N MET A 1 -4.72 5.14 20.71
CA MET A 1 -5.31 5.51 19.40
C MET A 1 -4.19 5.40 18.39
N GLU A 2 -4.41 4.75 17.24
CA GLU A 2 -3.38 4.69 16.19
C GLU A 2 -3.04 6.12 15.72
N LEU A 3 -1.76 6.40 15.50
CA LEU A 3 -1.32 7.69 15.00
C LEU A 3 -1.58 7.77 13.50
N THR A 4 -2.29 8.82 13.07
CA THR A 4 -2.47 9.13 11.65
C THR A 4 -1.66 10.37 11.27
N GLN A 5 -1.18 10.40 10.03
CA GLN A 5 -0.29 11.44 9.52
C GLN A 5 -0.68 11.83 8.08
N PRO A 6 -1.82 12.52 7.87
CA PRO A 6 -2.13 13.07 6.56
C PRO A 6 -1.19 14.21 6.19
N ASN A 7 -1.14 14.54 4.90
CA ASN A 7 -0.33 15.61 4.30
C ASN A 7 1.18 15.42 4.49
N ILE A 8 1.65 14.17 4.39
CA ILE A 8 3.07 13.84 4.32
C ILE A 8 3.40 13.20 2.98
N PHE A 9 4.69 13.07 2.71
CA PHE A 9 5.21 12.35 1.55
C PHE A 9 5.88 11.07 1.99
N HIS A 10 5.69 10.01 1.22
CA HIS A 10 6.44 8.78 1.35
C HIS A 10 7.36 8.60 0.15
N ILE A 11 8.52 8.00 0.37
CA ILE A 11 9.39 7.49 -0.67
C ILE A 11 9.62 6.01 -0.36
N HIS A 12 9.38 5.17 -1.36
CA HIS A 12 9.54 3.73 -1.30
C HIS A 12 10.68 3.29 -2.23
N ILE A 13 11.47 2.33 -1.75
CA ILE A 13 12.42 1.56 -2.55
C ILE A 13 11.95 0.12 -2.53
N ASP A 14 11.45 -0.34 -3.67
CA ASP A 14 10.94 -1.69 -3.87
C ASP A 14 11.92 -2.48 -4.75
N ALA A 15 12.78 -3.27 -4.11
CA ALA A 15 13.85 -3.96 -4.81
C ALA A 15 13.60 -5.46 -4.96
N LYS A 16 13.82 -5.98 -6.17
CA LYS A 16 14.09 -7.40 -6.44
C LYS A 16 15.57 -7.72 -6.24
N LYS A 17 16.45 -6.73 -6.44
CA LYS A 17 17.88 -6.84 -6.18
C LYS A 17 18.40 -5.48 -5.68
N MET A 18 18.96 -5.47 -4.47
CA MET A 18 19.48 -4.27 -3.82
C MET A 18 20.99 -4.42 -3.58
N PRO A 19 21.85 -3.62 -4.24
CA PRO A 19 23.29 -3.61 -3.95
C PRO A 19 23.54 -3.15 -2.52
N GLN A 20 24.45 -3.82 -1.80
CA GLN A 20 24.69 -3.53 -0.37
C GLN A 20 25.04 -2.06 -0.11
N LEU A 21 25.89 -1.44 -0.95
CA LEU A 21 26.26 -0.03 -0.80
C LEU A 21 25.07 0.92 -1.00
N PHE A 22 24.09 0.53 -1.82
CA PHE A 22 22.85 1.29 -1.96
C PHE A 22 21.96 1.10 -0.72
N ASP A 23 21.77 -0.15 -0.24
CA ASP A 23 20.98 -0.41 0.98
C ASP A 23 21.53 0.37 2.19
N GLU A 24 22.85 0.34 2.37
CA GLU A 24 23.52 1.07 3.45
C GLU A 24 23.35 2.59 3.31
N PHE A 25 23.45 3.13 2.09
CA PHE A 25 23.20 4.55 1.84
C PHE A 25 21.76 4.93 2.20
N ALA A 26 20.77 4.16 1.72
CA ALA A 26 19.37 4.43 1.99
C ALA A 26 19.07 4.44 3.50
N ILE A 27 19.57 3.45 4.24
CA ILE A 27 19.27 3.31 5.66
C ILE A 27 20.09 4.26 6.52
N LYS A 28 21.42 4.28 6.34
CA LYS A 28 22.34 4.99 7.25
C LYS A 28 22.42 6.48 6.95
N GLU A 29 22.35 6.87 5.67
CA GLU A 29 22.52 8.27 5.28
C GLU A 29 21.19 8.98 5.07
N LEU A 30 20.21 8.32 4.44
CA LEU A 30 18.89 8.91 4.17
C LEU A 30 17.84 8.60 5.24
N GLY A 31 18.10 7.63 6.13
CA GLY A 31 17.21 7.30 7.24
C GLY A 31 15.99 6.48 6.83
N PHE A 32 16.04 5.77 5.70
CA PHE A 32 15.02 4.79 5.36
C PHE A 32 14.95 3.71 6.43
N TYR A 33 13.73 3.23 6.71
CA TYR A 33 13.52 2.12 7.60
C TYR A 33 12.90 0.94 6.86
N ASP A 34 13.23 -0.23 7.39
CA ASP A 34 12.75 -1.51 6.91
C ASP A 34 11.26 -1.67 7.23
N THR A 35 10.47 -1.95 6.20
CA THR A 35 9.05 -2.26 6.33
C THR A 35 8.77 -3.64 5.73
N ASP A 36 9.66 -4.60 6.00
CA ASP A 36 9.49 -5.97 5.57
C ASP A 36 8.18 -6.55 6.13
N PHE A 37 7.35 -7.05 5.20
CA PHE A 37 6.15 -7.81 5.52
C PHE A 37 6.58 -9.17 6.12
N ASN A 38 5.84 -9.66 7.11
CA ASN A 38 6.14 -10.96 7.74
C ASN A 38 5.24 -12.10 7.20
N GLY A 39 4.84 -11.97 5.94
CA GLY A 39 3.99 -12.90 5.20
C GLY A 39 2.61 -12.34 4.87
N HIS A 40 1.72 -13.22 4.44
CA HIS A 40 0.39 -12.86 3.94
C HIS A 40 -0.67 -13.91 4.33
N PRO A 41 -1.96 -13.57 4.26
CA PRO A 41 -3.04 -14.55 4.48
C PRO A 41 -2.97 -15.73 3.51
N GLU A 42 -3.00 -16.96 4.05
CA GLU A 42 -2.95 -18.20 3.27
C GLU A 42 -4.10 -18.30 2.25
N GLY A 43 -3.78 -18.74 1.03
CA GLY A 43 -4.77 -18.93 -0.04
C GLY A 43 -5.10 -17.66 -0.85
N TYR A 44 -4.50 -16.51 -0.52
CA TYR A 44 -4.67 -15.26 -1.27
C TYR A 44 -3.38 -14.87 -1.99
N GLN A 45 -3.50 -14.32 -3.19
CA GLN A 45 -2.32 -13.79 -3.89
C GLN A 45 -1.80 -12.55 -3.15
N HIS A 46 -0.48 -12.40 -3.16
CA HIS A 46 0.26 -11.30 -2.56
C HIS A 46 1.40 -10.89 -3.50
N PHE A 47 1.99 -9.74 -3.21
CA PHE A 47 3.22 -9.28 -3.81
C PHE A 47 4.12 -8.78 -2.69
N GLU A 48 5.26 -9.44 -2.50
CA GLU A 48 6.26 -9.06 -1.51
C GLU A 48 7.57 -8.80 -2.27
N PRO A 49 8.07 -7.55 -2.32
CA PRO A 49 9.42 -7.30 -2.83
C PRO A 49 10.43 -7.98 -1.89
N ILE A 50 11.63 -8.29 -2.41
CA ILE A 50 12.70 -8.89 -1.59
C ILE A 50 13.21 -7.89 -0.55
N ARG A 51 13.10 -6.60 -0.85
CA ARG A 51 13.47 -5.51 0.04
C ARG A 51 12.48 -4.37 -0.11
N HIS A 52 11.80 -3.99 0.97
CA HIS A 52 10.89 -2.85 1.01
C HIS A 52 11.37 -1.80 2.01
N LEU A 53 11.90 -0.69 1.52
CA LEU A 53 12.32 0.42 2.37
C LEU A 53 11.35 1.59 2.22
N THR A 54 10.97 2.20 3.34
CA THR A 54 10.12 3.38 3.36
C THR A 54 10.82 4.54 4.07
N LEU A 55 10.67 5.75 3.53
CA LEU A 55 11.01 6.99 4.21
C LEU A 55 9.82 7.95 4.19
N LYS A 56 9.54 8.56 5.33
CA LYS A 56 8.48 9.55 5.49
C LYS A 56 9.08 10.94 5.65
N VAL A 57 8.63 11.89 4.85
CA VAL A 57 9.07 13.29 4.91
C VAL A 57 7.88 14.24 4.92
N LYS A 58 8.07 15.42 5.53
CA LYS A 58 6.95 16.36 5.78
C LYS A 58 6.81 17.43 4.70
N THR A 59 7.89 17.76 4.01
CA THR A 59 7.92 18.89 3.08
C THR A 59 8.21 18.41 1.67
N LYS A 60 7.76 19.19 0.68
CA LYS A 60 8.00 18.91 -0.73
C LYS A 60 9.48 19.11 -1.08
N GLU A 61 10.13 20.03 -0.38
CA GLU A 61 11.54 20.36 -0.51
C GLU A 61 12.40 19.15 -0.10
N ASP A 62 12.15 18.59 1.09
CA ASP A 62 12.83 17.38 1.57
C ASP A 62 12.60 16.21 0.60
N PHE A 63 11.35 16.01 0.15
CA PHE A 63 11.00 14.98 -0.82
C PHE A 63 11.83 15.12 -2.10
N SER A 64 11.92 16.33 -2.65
CA SER A 64 12.63 16.58 -3.91
C SER A 64 14.14 16.35 -3.75
N GLU A 65 14.72 16.83 -2.66
CA GLU A 65 16.15 16.63 -2.37
C GLU A 65 16.50 15.14 -2.23
N ILE A 66 15.71 14.39 -1.45
CA ILE A 66 15.96 12.97 -1.23
C ILE A 66 15.74 12.17 -2.51
N TRP A 67 14.71 12.49 -3.28
CA TRP A 67 14.46 11.85 -4.56
C TRP A 67 15.65 12.00 -5.52
N ASP A 68 16.19 13.21 -5.64
CA ASP A 68 17.33 13.47 -6.52
C ASP A 68 18.58 12.71 -6.06
N LYS A 69 18.83 12.63 -4.75
CA LYS A 69 19.89 11.78 -4.18
C LYS A 69 19.71 10.30 -4.51
N LEU A 70 18.48 9.77 -4.42
CA LEU A 70 18.19 8.38 -4.76
C LEU A 70 18.40 8.10 -6.24
N GLU A 71 17.96 8.99 -7.13
CA GLU A 71 18.19 8.79 -8.57
C GLU A 71 19.67 8.80 -8.91
N LEU A 72 20.44 9.75 -8.37
CA LEU A 72 21.89 9.78 -8.53
C LEU A 72 22.52 8.49 -8.03
N LYS A 73 22.14 8.04 -6.82
CA LYS A 73 22.69 6.80 -6.25
C LYS A 73 22.32 5.57 -7.06
N THR A 74 21.10 5.50 -7.57
CA THR A 74 20.66 4.38 -8.41
C THR A 74 21.47 4.33 -9.71
N ASN A 75 21.80 5.48 -10.31
CA ASN A 75 22.62 5.54 -11.51
C ASN A 75 24.08 5.10 -11.28
N GLU A 76 24.61 5.27 -10.06
CA GLU A 76 25.93 4.74 -9.66
C GLU A 76 25.94 3.21 -9.49
N HIS A 77 24.76 2.60 -9.35
CA HIS A 77 24.57 1.19 -9.05
C HIS A 77 23.68 0.52 -10.12
N PRO A 78 24.20 0.28 -11.34
CA PRO A 78 23.43 -0.26 -12.47
C PRO A 78 22.91 -1.69 -12.26
N ASP A 79 23.35 -2.36 -11.20
CA ASP A 79 22.91 -3.69 -10.81
C ASP A 79 21.70 -3.70 -9.87
N PHE A 80 21.17 -2.53 -9.49
CA PHE A 80 19.87 -2.38 -8.85
C PHE A 80 18.73 -2.83 -9.79
N VAL A 81 17.83 -3.66 -9.26
CA VAL A 81 16.63 -4.11 -9.97
C VAL A 81 15.42 -3.89 -9.07
N GLY A 82 14.50 -3.03 -9.49
CA GLY A 82 13.37 -2.61 -8.67
C GLY A 82 12.74 -1.32 -9.18
N TYR A 83 12.01 -0.63 -8.32
CA TYR A 83 11.53 0.71 -8.60
C TYR A 83 11.60 1.62 -7.38
N LEU A 84 11.64 2.91 -7.67
CA LEU A 84 11.44 3.98 -6.71
C LEU A 84 10.02 4.51 -6.91
N GLU A 85 9.31 4.74 -5.82
CA GLU A 85 8.00 5.36 -5.84
C GLU A 85 7.93 6.46 -4.79
N GLY A 86 7.36 7.59 -5.19
CA GLY A 86 7.16 8.75 -4.35
C GLY A 86 5.68 9.05 -4.29
N GLU A 87 5.17 9.16 -3.09
CA GLU A 87 3.75 9.27 -2.82
C GLU A 87 3.43 10.47 -1.95
N PHE A 88 2.24 11.02 -2.13
CA PHE A 88 1.64 12.00 -1.22
C PHE A 88 0.43 11.39 -0.54
N ILE A 89 0.29 11.64 0.77
CA ILE A 89 -0.74 11.02 1.61
C ILE A 89 -1.85 12.04 1.89
N PRO A 90 -2.87 12.19 1.03
CA PRO A 90 -3.93 13.17 1.24
C PRO A 90 -4.84 12.81 2.42
N LYS A 91 -5.01 11.53 2.73
CA LYS A 91 -5.90 11.04 3.79
C LYS A 91 -5.20 9.95 4.59
N ASP A 92 -5.29 10.07 5.91
CA ASP A 92 -4.91 9.04 6.86
C ASP A 92 -5.84 9.18 8.06
N GLU A 93 -6.76 8.22 8.20
CA GLU A 93 -7.92 8.35 9.07
C GLU A 93 -8.04 7.16 10.02
N TYR A 94 -8.31 7.45 11.29
CA TYR A 94 -8.60 6.45 12.29
C TYR A 94 -10.09 6.07 12.24
N ILE A 95 -10.38 4.77 12.20
CA ILE A 95 -11.74 4.25 12.28
C ILE A 95 -11.97 3.72 13.70
N PRO A 96 -12.89 4.32 14.48
CA PRO A 96 -13.20 3.85 15.83
C PRO A 96 -13.71 2.40 15.82
N TYR A 97 -13.26 1.63 16.81
CA TYR A 97 -13.76 0.28 17.01
C TYR A 97 -15.26 0.29 17.35
N LYS A 98 -15.97 -0.68 16.79
CA LYS A 98 -17.35 -1.03 17.09
C LYS A 98 -17.46 -2.56 17.01
N GLU A 99 -18.34 -3.15 17.81
CA GLU A 99 -18.66 -4.58 17.71
C GLU A 99 -19.08 -4.98 16.28
N PHE A 100 -18.66 -6.18 15.88
CA PHE A 100 -18.94 -6.70 14.54
C PHE A 100 -20.43 -6.98 14.36
N THR A 101 -20.99 -6.49 13.25
CA THR A 101 -22.36 -6.77 12.80
C THR A 101 -22.29 -7.31 11.38
N ASP A 102 -23.02 -8.38 11.09
CA ASP A 102 -22.97 -9.03 9.80
C ASP A 102 -23.64 -8.17 8.70
N HIS A 103 -22.82 -7.48 7.91
CA HIS A 103 -23.25 -6.80 6.69
C HIS A 103 -22.48 -7.32 5.47
N PRO A 104 -23.13 -7.44 4.29
CA PRO A 104 -22.47 -7.86 3.07
C PRO A 104 -21.46 -6.80 2.60
N VAL A 105 -20.32 -7.25 2.07
CA VAL A 105 -19.33 -6.36 1.44
C VAL A 105 -19.97 -5.74 0.19
N PRO A 106 -19.96 -4.41 0.03
CA PRO A 106 -20.68 -3.72 -1.04
C PRO A 106 -19.93 -3.71 -2.38
N PHE A 107 -18.87 -4.49 -2.53
CA PHE A 107 -18.06 -4.53 -3.74
C PHE A 107 -17.40 -5.88 -3.95
N LYS A 108 -17.04 -6.15 -5.20
CA LYS A 108 -16.13 -7.22 -5.60
C LYS A 108 -15.15 -6.70 -6.64
N ILE A 109 -13.88 -7.07 -6.51
CA ILE A 109 -12.76 -6.57 -7.31
C ILE A 109 -12.15 -7.74 -8.05
N GLU A 110 -12.09 -7.63 -9.36
CA GLU A 110 -11.23 -8.43 -10.21
C GLU A 110 -9.95 -7.63 -10.46
N ARG A 111 -8.82 -8.20 -10.07
CA ARG A 111 -7.50 -7.57 -10.25
C ARG A 111 -6.92 -7.90 -11.61
N ARG A 112 -5.99 -7.06 -12.05
CA ARG A 112 -5.23 -7.29 -13.28
C ARG A 112 -3.85 -6.69 -13.20
N VAL A 113 -2.92 -7.23 -13.98
CA VAL A 113 -1.61 -6.65 -14.18
C VAL A 113 -1.71 -5.45 -15.14
N LEU A 114 -0.81 -4.47 -14.99
CA LEU A 114 -0.63 -3.42 -15.99
C LEU A 114 -0.14 -4.05 -17.32
N SER A 115 -0.70 -3.62 -18.44
CA SER A 115 -0.35 -4.13 -19.78
C SER A 115 1.08 -3.80 -20.19
N GLY A 116 1.70 -2.77 -19.58
CA GLY A 116 3.00 -2.24 -19.98
C GLY A 116 2.99 -1.54 -21.34
N SER A 117 1.82 -1.34 -21.95
CA SER A 117 1.70 -0.55 -23.18
C SER A 117 1.99 0.93 -22.89
N GLU A 118 2.62 1.63 -23.84
CA GLU A 118 2.89 3.08 -23.72
C GLU A 118 1.62 3.93 -23.54
N LYS A 119 0.45 3.35 -23.84
CA LYS A 119 -0.86 4.00 -23.71
C LYS A 119 -1.48 3.85 -22.32
N GLU A 120 -0.93 2.96 -21.49
CA GLU A 120 -1.40 2.77 -20.13
C GLU A 120 -0.48 3.48 -19.15
N ALA A 121 -1.06 4.36 -18.33
CA ALA A 121 -0.34 5.04 -17.27
C ALA A 121 0.03 4.06 -16.15
N PHE A 122 1.08 4.39 -15.40
CA PHE A 122 1.34 3.80 -14.09
C PHE A 122 0.13 4.01 -13.16
N ARG A 123 0.02 3.20 -12.10
CA ARG A 123 -1.00 3.39 -11.06
C ARG A 123 -0.92 4.82 -10.52
N GLN A 124 -2.05 5.36 -10.10
CA GLN A 124 -2.13 6.76 -9.66
C GLN A 124 -2.35 6.87 -8.16
N THR A 125 -2.95 5.85 -7.56
CA THR A 125 -3.31 5.88 -6.15
C THR A 125 -3.55 4.47 -5.63
N GLU A 126 -3.46 4.35 -4.31
CA GLU A 126 -3.85 3.19 -3.56
C GLU A 126 -4.50 3.57 -2.24
N PHE A 127 -5.12 2.60 -1.59
CA PHE A 127 -5.44 2.71 -0.18
C PHE A 127 -4.94 1.53 0.61
N HIS A 128 -4.66 1.78 1.89
CA HIS A 128 -4.34 0.77 2.90
C HIS A 128 -5.38 0.81 4.02
N LEU A 129 -6.05 -0.30 4.28
CA LEU A 129 -6.85 -0.52 5.48
C LEU A 129 -6.02 -1.39 6.44
N THR A 130 -5.56 -0.82 7.54
CA THR A 130 -4.72 -1.50 8.53
C THR A 130 -5.53 -1.79 9.78
N MET A 131 -5.46 -3.02 10.31
CA MET A 131 -6.15 -3.40 11.55
C MET A 131 -5.36 -4.46 12.34
N GLU A 132 -5.48 -4.48 13.66
CA GLU A 132 -4.79 -5.47 14.49
C GLU A 132 -5.43 -6.85 14.30
N LYS A 133 -4.64 -7.83 13.86
CA LYS A 133 -5.15 -9.12 13.36
C LYS A 133 -5.84 -9.96 14.44
N SER A 134 -5.24 -10.07 15.62
CA SER A 134 -5.72 -10.95 16.70
C SER A 134 -6.99 -10.45 17.39
N GLN A 135 -7.26 -9.15 17.32
CA GLN A 135 -8.41 -8.51 17.97
C GLN A 135 -9.53 -8.15 16.99
N SER A 136 -9.26 -8.18 15.68
CA SER A 136 -10.27 -7.92 14.65
C SER A 136 -11.09 -9.17 14.33
N SER A 137 -12.32 -8.97 13.84
CA SER A 137 -13.23 -10.04 13.44
C SER A 137 -12.63 -10.85 12.28
N PRO A 138 -12.40 -12.17 12.45
CA PRO A 138 -11.90 -13.02 11.37
C PRO A 138 -12.88 -13.11 10.21
N VAL A 139 -14.18 -12.98 10.48
CA VAL A 139 -15.22 -12.95 9.44
C VAL A 139 -15.10 -11.70 8.57
N LEU A 140 -14.85 -10.54 9.17
CA LEU A 140 -14.61 -9.30 8.44
C LEU A 140 -13.37 -9.42 7.55
N MET A 141 -12.24 -9.83 8.14
CA MET A 141 -10.97 -9.95 7.42
C MET A 141 -11.10 -10.89 6.22
N LYS A 142 -11.70 -12.07 6.41
CA LYS A 142 -11.92 -13.02 5.34
C LYS A 142 -12.78 -12.43 4.21
N ARG A 143 -13.88 -11.75 4.54
CA ARG A 143 -14.79 -11.18 3.52
C ARG A 143 -14.14 -10.07 2.69
N LEU A 144 -13.29 -9.26 3.30
CA LEU A 144 -12.54 -8.22 2.60
C LEU A 144 -11.45 -8.81 1.70
N LEU A 145 -10.84 -9.93 2.09
CA LEU A 145 -9.92 -10.67 1.22
C LEU A 145 -10.68 -11.34 0.07
N ASP A 146 -11.81 -12.00 0.36
CA ASP A 146 -12.69 -12.64 -0.63
C ASP A 146 -13.27 -11.63 -1.65
N SER A 147 -13.36 -10.35 -1.27
CA SER A 147 -13.81 -9.29 -2.18
C SER A 147 -12.73 -8.80 -3.14
N GLY A 148 -11.49 -9.29 -3.01
CA GLY A 148 -10.39 -9.06 -3.94
C GLY A 148 -9.29 -8.11 -3.45
N LEU A 149 -9.31 -7.68 -2.18
CA LEU A 149 -8.20 -6.89 -1.61
C LEU A 149 -6.95 -7.75 -1.43
N TYR A 150 -5.78 -7.14 -1.62
CA TYR A 150 -4.51 -7.74 -1.18
C TYR A 150 -4.44 -7.76 0.33
N GLY A 151 -3.79 -8.77 0.90
CA GLY A 151 -3.50 -8.83 2.33
C GLY A 151 -2.01 -9.09 2.56
N ALA A 152 -1.43 -8.35 3.48
CA ALA A 152 -0.09 -8.60 4.00
C ALA A 152 -0.08 -8.41 5.52
N TYR A 153 0.82 -9.10 6.21
CA TYR A 153 1.04 -8.92 7.63
C TYR A 153 2.23 -8.00 7.88
N ILE A 154 2.06 -7.09 8.83
CA ILE A 154 3.12 -6.19 9.29
C ILE A 154 3.28 -6.36 10.80
N PRO A 155 4.49 -6.70 11.29
CA PRO A 155 4.76 -6.72 12.71
C PRO A 155 4.86 -5.28 13.24
N LYS A 156 4.09 -4.97 14.29
CA LYS A 156 4.30 -3.77 15.12
C LYS A 156 4.75 -4.18 16.51
N LYS A 157 5.22 -3.22 17.32
CA LYS A 157 5.76 -3.46 18.67
C LYS A 157 4.83 -4.22 19.60
N ASP A 158 3.52 -4.13 19.37
CA ASP A 158 2.45 -4.58 20.26
C ASP A 158 1.48 -5.56 19.62
N GLY A 159 1.80 -6.05 18.41
CA GLY A 159 0.96 -7.03 17.73
C GLY A 159 1.26 -7.14 16.24
N GLU A 160 0.61 -8.11 15.61
CA GLU A 160 0.64 -8.28 14.16
C GLU A 160 -0.60 -7.59 13.56
N PHE A 161 -0.37 -6.81 12.51
CA PHE A 161 -1.40 -6.07 11.81
C PHE A 161 -1.65 -6.69 10.43
N LEU A 162 -2.91 -6.78 10.04
CA LEU A 162 -3.29 -7.04 8.66
C LEU A 162 -3.41 -5.70 7.94
N VAL A 163 -2.69 -5.56 6.84
CA VAL A 163 -2.85 -4.46 5.89
C VAL A 163 -3.56 -4.99 4.66
N LEU A 164 -4.71 -4.39 4.36
CA LEU A 164 -5.47 -4.66 3.16
C LEU A 164 -5.28 -3.54 2.14
N THR A 165 -4.86 -3.89 0.94
CA THR A 165 -4.45 -2.93 -0.10
C THR A 165 -5.24 -3.09 -1.39
N MET A 166 -5.54 -1.97 -2.03
CA MET A 166 -5.93 -1.93 -3.43
C MET A 166 -5.34 -0.68 -4.09
N GLN A 167 -4.79 -0.86 -5.28
CA GLN A 167 -4.10 0.16 -6.06
C GLN A 167 -4.68 0.23 -7.47
N GLY A 168 -4.54 1.37 -8.14
CA GLY A 168 -5.07 1.56 -9.49
C GLY A 168 -5.21 3.03 -9.87
N PHE A 169 -6.23 3.33 -10.67
CA PHE A 169 -6.49 4.69 -11.13
C PHE A 169 -7.39 5.44 -10.16
N ILE A 170 -7.22 6.77 -10.10
CA ILE A 170 -7.96 7.65 -9.17
C ILE A 170 -9.48 7.44 -9.27
N LYS A 171 -9.98 7.32 -10.50
CA LYS A 171 -11.42 7.14 -10.79
C LYS A 171 -12.01 5.87 -10.17
N ASP A 172 -11.19 4.86 -9.90
CA ASP A 172 -11.62 3.54 -9.42
C ASP A 172 -11.38 3.42 -7.91
N ILE A 173 -10.21 3.87 -7.45
CA ILE A 173 -9.75 3.70 -6.07
C ILE A 173 -10.37 4.70 -5.11
N VAL A 174 -10.52 5.98 -5.49
CA VAL A 174 -11.09 6.99 -4.58
C VAL A 174 -12.55 6.67 -4.22
N PRO A 175 -13.44 6.27 -5.15
CA PRO A 175 -14.78 5.82 -4.77
C PRO A 175 -14.76 4.53 -3.92
N LEU A 176 -13.87 3.58 -4.24
CA LEU A 176 -13.73 2.34 -3.48
C LEU A 176 -13.27 2.61 -2.04
N TYR A 177 -12.36 3.56 -1.82
CA TYR A 177 -11.91 4.01 -0.49
C TYR A 177 -13.10 4.47 0.36
N GLU A 178 -13.95 5.35 -0.16
CA GLU A 178 -15.09 5.91 0.59
C GLU A 178 -16.14 4.83 0.90
N ILE A 179 -16.38 3.92 -0.05
CA ILE A 179 -17.28 2.78 0.12
C ILE A 179 -16.74 1.81 1.17
N LEU A 180 -15.44 1.48 1.13
CA LEU A 180 -14.79 0.63 2.12
C LEU A 180 -14.88 1.26 3.50
N LYS A 181 -14.48 2.52 3.65
CA LYS A 181 -14.56 3.25 4.91
C LYS A 181 -15.97 3.22 5.51
N SER A 182 -16.97 3.53 4.69
CA SER A 182 -18.38 3.50 5.08
C SER A 182 -18.83 2.09 5.50
N TYR A 183 -18.38 1.06 4.77
CA TYR A 183 -18.64 -0.33 5.11
C TYR A 183 -18.03 -0.72 6.46
N ILE A 184 -16.77 -0.36 6.74
CA ILE A 184 -16.11 -0.68 8.01
C ILE A 184 -16.80 0.06 9.17
N LEU A 185 -17.13 1.35 9.01
CA LEU A 185 -17.87 2.12 10.02
C LEU A 185 -19.24 1.50 10.35
N LYS A 186 -19.94 0.98 9.35
CA LYS A 186 -21.24 0.32 9.52
C LYS A 186 -21.09 -1.05 10.22
N THR A 187 -20.18 -1.87 9.70
CA THR A 187 -19.97 -3.28 10.07
C THR A 187 -19.25 -3.46 11.40
N GLY A 188 -18.35 -2.55 11.76
CA GLY A 188 -17.48 -2.73 12.93
C GLY A 188 -16.54 -3.94 12.75
N GLY A 189 -15.97 -4.42 13.86
CA GLY A 189 -15.09 -5.57 13.91
C GLY A 189 -13.63 -5.32 13.52
N ALA A 190 -13.24 -4.10 13.15
CA ALA A 190 -11.84 -3.74 12.87
C ALA A 190 -11.23 -3.05 14.09
N TYR A 191 -10.33 -3.73 14.80
CA TYR A 191 -9.66 -3.18 15.98
C TYR A 191 -8.42 -2.37 15.59
N ARG A 192 -8.24 -1.22 16.25
CA ARG A 192 -7.15 -0.25 15.98
C ARG A 192 -6.99 0.01 14.48
N CYS A 193 -8.12 0.36 13.86
CA CYS A 193 -8.20 0.43 12.42
C CYS A 193 -7.82 1.82 11.90
N THR A 194 -6.98 1.87 10.86
CA THR A 194 -6.76 3.08 10.07
C THR A 194 -7.01 2.80 8.59
N ILE A 195 -7.44 3.82 7.86
CA ILE A 195 -7.54 3.79 6.40
C ILE A 195 -6.81 5.00 5.80
N LYS A 196 -5.90 4.74 4.87
CA LYS A 196 -5.00 5.73 4.28
C LYS A 196 -5.12 5.69 2.76
N GLU A 197 -5.15 6.85 2.11
CA GLU A 197 -5.03 7.00 0.66
C GLU A 197 -3.59 7.46 0.36
N GLU A 198 -2.90 6.79 -0.55
CA GLU A 198 -1.59 7.19 -1.05
C GLU A 198 -1.72 7.52 -2.54
N ARG A 199 -1.12 8.63 -2.98
CA ARG A 199 -1.13 9.08 -4.38
C ARG A 199 0.27 9.05 -4.93
N ALA A 200 0.49 8.25 -5.96
CA ALA A 200 1.76 8.26 -6.69
C ALA A 200 1.95 9.64 -7.36
N ILE A 201 3.01 10.34 -6.96
CA ILE A 201 3.39 11.65 -7.51
C ILE A 201 4.67 11.58 -8.35
N LYS A 202 5.49 10.54 -8.14
CA LYS A 202 6.71 10.29 -8.91
C LYS A 202 7.04 8.80 -8.86
N PHE A 203 7.55 8.23 -9.93
CA PHE A 203 8.03 6.86 -9.94
C PHE A 203 9.16 6.69 -10.97
N LYS A 204 10.00 5.68 -10.77
CA LYS A 204 11.03 5.29 -11.74
C LYS A 204 11.38 3.81 -11.60
N MET A 205 11.32 3.09 -12.72
CA MET A 205 11.58 1.64 -12.78
C MET A 205 12.99 1.37 -13.30
N TYR A 206 13.66 0.36 -12.73
CA TYR A 206 15.02 -0.02 -13.05
C TYR A 206 15.10 -1.55 -13.21
N GLY A 207 15.34 -2.02 -14.43
CA GLY A 207 15.50 -3.46 -14.71
C GLY A 207 14.24 -4.31 -14.49
N ILE A 208 13.07 -3.68 -14.32
CA ILE A 208 11.76 -4.35 -14.21
C ILE A 208 10.80 -3.81 -15.27
N ALA A 209 9.78 -4.60 -15.63
CA ALA A 209 8.70 -4.19 -16.51
C ALA A 209 7.41 -3.91 -15.72
N SER A 210 6.43 -3.22 -16.33
CA SER A 210 5.14 -2.98 -15.68
C SER A 210 4.39 -4.27 -15.32
N VAL A 211 4.66 -5.36 -16.05
CA VAL A 211 4.09 -6.68 -15.76
C VAL A 211 4.66 -7.34 -14.50
N ASP A 212 5.79 -6.83 -13.99
CA ASP A 212 6.41 -7.27 -12.74
C ASP A 212 5.84 -6.55 -11.52
N LEU A 213 5.00 -5.53 -11.72
CA LEU A 213 4.41 -4.75 -10.64
C LEU A 213 3.20 -5.47 -10.05
N PRO A 214 2.85 -5.18 -8.79
CA PRO A 214 1.65 -5.76 -8.19
C PRO A 214 0.38 -5.37 -8.96
N GLU A 215 -0.62 -6.25 -8.94
CA GLU A 215 -1.84 -6.05 -9.73
C GLU A 215 -2.60 -4.82 -9.23
N ILE A 216 -3.32 -4.19 -10.15
CA ILE A 216 -4.20 -3.07 -9.88
C ILE A 216 -5.66 -3.54 -9.94
N ALA A 217 -6.57 -2.71 -9.46
CA ALA A 217 -8.00 -2.88 -9.71
C ALA A 217 -8.28 -2.93 -11.22
N GLY A 218 -8.89 -4.03 -11.68
CA GLY A 218 -9.33 -4.22 -13.05
C GLY A 218 -10.80 -3.85 -13.20
N ASN A 219 -11.68 -4.75 -12.76
CA ASN A 219 -13.13 -4.54 -12.75
C ASN A 219 -13.63 -4.44 -11.31
N ILE A 220 -14.37 -3.38 -10.99
CA ILE A 220 -15.00 -3.20 -9.68
C ILE A 220 -16.51 -3.29 -9.85
N GLN A 221 -17.10 -4.33 -9.27
CA GLN A 221 -18.55 -4.52 -9.23
C GLN A 221 -19.07 -3.97 -7.90
N TYR A 222 -19.82 -2.88 -7.95
CA TYR A 222 -20.52 -2.36 -6.78
C TYR A 222 -21.84 -3.10 -6.60
N LEU A 223 -22.01 -3.72 -5.43
CA LEU A 223 -23.18 -4.51 -5.09
C LEU A 223 -24.20 -3.59 -4.40
N VAL A 224 -25.33 -3.37 -5.06
CA VAL A 224 -26.43 -2.58 -4.49
C VAL A 224 -26.90 -3.27 -3.21
N GLN A 225 -26.86 -2.55 -2.09
CA GLN A 225 -27.46 -3.03 -0.84
C GLN A 225 -28.99 -2.93 -1.00
N ALA A 226 -29.66 -4.07 -1.08
CA ALA A 226 -31.12 -4.17 -0.96
C ALA A 226 -31.58 -3.87 0.47
#